data_AF-A0A2D9DJK2-F1
#
_entry.id   AF-A0A2D9DJK2-F1
#
_cell.length_a   1.000
_cell.length_b   1.000
_cell.length_c   1.000
_cell.angle_alpha   90.00
_cell.angle_beta   90.00
_cell.angle_gamma   90.00
#
_symmetry.space_group_name_H-M   'P 1'
#
loop_
_entity.id
_entity.type
_entity.pdbx_description
1 polymer ?
#
loop_
_entity_poly.entity_id
_entity_poly.type
_entity_poly.pdbx_seq_one_letter_code
_entity_poly.pdbx_strand_id
1 'polypeptide(L)'
;MKSEKFSRYFIFKKYQNLSFSVNPDTPNSTNRKVIKLTMKKHLLAIFTLTAIFLSSCQKDENNPFLITATQVGKLKKDIKINQLDSLYHEDSLVKETSGPMQLRATNEVKVFEKGGDPLLILEPAQEFDSTSTIGYIRVLDPRFKTKAGLNTASTFKDIVENYQISRIENTISSAVVFLDEINAYITIDKKELPSSLRYDTDTKIRSSQIPDDAKFKYFMIYWD
;
A
#
# COMPACT_ATOMS: atom_id res chain seq x y z
N MET A 1 21.76 34.13 -34.30
CA MET A 1 22.78 34.27 -33.25
C MET A 1 23.05 32.88 -32.70
N LYS A 2 24.31 32.44 -32.77
CA LYS A 2 24.80 31.06 -32.53
C LYS A 2 25.12 30.88 -31.04
N SER A 3 25.34 29.62 -30.66
CA SER A 3 25.92 29.06 -29.42
C SER A 3 25.02 29.11 -28.17
N GLU A 4 24.86 28.05 -27.37
CA GLU A 4 25.93 27.18 -26.88
C GLU A 4 25.52 25.68 -26.80
N LYS A 5 26.25 24.85 -27.57
CA LYS A 5 26.49 23.42 -27.32
C LYS A 5 27.93 23.33 -26.81
N PHE A 6 28.17 23.32 -25.50
CA PHE A 6 29.50 23.07 -24.95
C PHE A 6 29.40 22.40 -23.57
N SER A 7 29.29 21.07 -23.55
CA SER A 7 29.69 20.28 -22.38
C SER A 7 29.90 18.81 -22.76
N ARG A 8 30.85 18.56 -23.67
CA ARG A 8 31.41 17.22 -23.94
C ARG A 8 32.80 17.34 -24.55
N TYR A 9 33.74 18.02 -23.90
CA TYR A 9 35.15 17.93 -24.30
C TYR A 9 36.11 18.46 -23.23
N PHE A 10 36.16 17.83 -22.05
CA PHE A 10 37.19 18.20 -21.07
C PHE A 10 37.50 17.07 -20.08
N ILE A 11 37.97 15.91 -20.57
CA ILE A 11 38.98 15.06 -19.89
C ILE A 11 39.68 14.22 -20.98
N PHE A 12 40.54 14.83 -21.79
CA PHE A 12 41.43 14.08 -22.71
C PHE A 12 42.64 14.94 -23.12
N LYS A 13 43.48 15.36 -22.15
CA LYS A 13 44.89 15.76 -22.41
C LYS A 13 45.66 16.13 -21.12
N LYS A 14 46.26 15.12 -20.51
CA LYS A 14 47.42 15.12 -19.61
C LYS A 14 47.47 13.65 -19.20
N TYR A 15 48.31 12.79 -19.74
CA TYR A 15 49.76 12.83 -19.68
C TYR A 15 50.31 12.07 -20.90
N GLN A 16 51.02 12.76 -21.77
CA GLN A 16 52.01 12.13 -22.65
C GLN A 16 53.36 12.73 -22.28
N ASN A 17 54.36 11.85 -22.22
CA ASN A 17 55.81 12.06 -22.13
C ASN A 17 56.44 11.61 -20.82
N LEU A 18 56.72 10.30 -20.76
CA LEU A 18 57.95 9.77 -20.20
C LEU A 18 58.30 8.51 -21.00
N SER A 19 59.15 8.68 -22.00
CA SER A 19 59.83 7.61 -22.70
C SER A 19 60.96 7.08 -21.81
N PHE A 20 60.94 5.78 -21.46
CA PHE A 20 62.14 5.05 -21.07
C PHE A 20 62.07 3.60 -21.56
N SER A 21 63.13 3.26 -22.29
CA SER A 21 63.65 1.96 -22.74
C SER A 21 62.84 0.70 -22.45
N VAL A 22 62.54 -0.03 -23.53
CA VAL A 22 62.19 -1.45 -23.51
C VAL A 22 63.40 -2.25 -22.99
N ASN A 23 63.18 -3.12 -22.01
CA ASN A 23 64.07 -4.24 -21.68
C ASN A 23 63.22 -5.52 -21.61
N PRO A 24 63.50 -6.58 -22.39
CA PRO A 24 62.63 -7.73 -22.48
C PRO A 24 63.08 -8.82 -21.52
N ASP A 25 62.56 -8.82 -20.29
CA ASP A 25 62.74 -9.97 -19.37
C ASP A 25 61.40 -10.57 -18.94
N THR A 26 61.32 -11.88 -19.16
CA THR A 26 60.20 -12.82 -19.04
C THR A 26 59.33 -12.74 -17.77
N PRO A 27 58.03 -13.08 -17.83
CA PRO A 27 57.16 -13.09 -16.65
C PRO A 27 57.34 -14.35 -15.80
N ASN A 28 57.93 -14.19 -14.62
CA ASN A 28 58.08 -15.22 -13.59
C ASN A 28 56.71 -15.74 -13.07
N SER A 29 56.62 -17.05 -12.81
CA SER A 29 55.40 -17.81 -12.50
C SER A 29 54.63 -17.34 -11.25
N THR A 30 55.30 -16.63 -10.34
CA THR A 30 54.72 -16.11 -9.09
C THR A 30 53.66 -15.05 -9.34
N ASN A 31 53.86 -14.17 -10.32
CA ASN A 31 52.90 -13.10 -10.65
C ASN A 31 51.60 -13.65 -11.25
N ARG A 32 51.64 -14.75 -12.01
CA ARG A 32 50.42 -15.37 -12.56
C ARG A 32 49.53 -15.97 -11.48
N LYS A 33 50.12 -16.54 -10.41
CA LYS A 33 49.37 -17.10 -9.27
C LYS A 33 48.69 -15.99 -8.46
N VAL A 34 49.40 -14.91 -8.16
CA VAL A 34 48.86 -13.77 -7.39
C VAL A 34 47.70 -13.10 -8.15
N ILE A 35 47.88 -12.82 -9.44
CA ILE A 35 46.83 -12.23 -10.29
C ILE A 35 45.59 -13.15 -10.38
N LYS A 36 45.78 -14.47 -10.52
CA LYS A 36 44.68 -15.45 -10.51
C LYS A 36 43.95 -15.51 -9.17
N LEU A 37 44.66 -15.45 -8.03
CA LEU A 37 44.04 -15.47 -6.71
C LEU A 37 43.24 -14.19 -6.42
N THR A 38 43.75 -13.02 -6.82
CA THR A 38 43.09 -11.73 -6.59
C THR A 38 41.80 -11.62 -7.42
N MET A 39 41.80 -12.04 -8.70
CA MET A 39 40.59 -12.06 -9.52
C MET A 39 39.51 -13.02 -8.99
N LYS A 40 39.91 -14.18 -8.42
CA LYS A 40 38.97 -15.17 -7.86
C LYS A 40 38.28 -14.67 -6.59
N LYS A 41 38.98 -13.88 -5.76
CA LYS A 41 38.43 -13.24 -4.55
C LYS A 41 37.47 -12.10 -4.90
N HIS A 42 37.77 -11.31 -5.93
CA HIS A 42 36.85 -10.28 -6.44
C HIS A 42 35.62 -10.88 -7.14
N LEU A 43 35.76 -11.99 -7.87
CA LEU A 43 34.61 -12.71 -8.46
C LEU A 43 33.64 -13.26 -7.37
N LEU A 44 34.19 -13.82 -6.29
CA LEU A 44 33.40 -14.33 -5.16
C LEU A 44 32.67 -13.21 -4.40
N ALA A 45 33.31 -12.04 -4.24
CA ALA A 45 32.70 -10.88 -3.57
C ALA A 45 31.62 -10.17 -4.41
N ILE A 46 31.74 -10.20 -5.74
CA ILE A 46 30.71 -9.66 -6.64
C ILE A 46 29.49 -10.59 -6.66
N PHE A 47 29.69 -11.91 -6.64
CA PHE A 47 28.61 -12.89 -6.65
C PHE A 47 27.75 -12.84 -5.37
N THR A 48 28.38 -12.65 -4.20
CA THR A 48 27.65 -12.48 -2.93
C THR A 48 26.90 -11.16 -2.84
N LEU A 49 27.40 -10.07 -3.45
CA LEU A 49 26.72 -8.78 -3.47
C LEU A 49 25.48 -8.78 -4.39
N THR A 50 25.51 -9.51 -5.51
CA THR A 50 24.33 -9.68 -6.39
C THR A 50 23.23 -10.59 -5.81
N ALA A 51 23.57 -11.54 -4.93
CA ALA A 51 22.59 -12.44 -4.33
C ALA A 51 21.64 -11.72 -3.34
N ILE A 52 22.08 -10.61 -2.73
CA ILE A 52 21.27 -9.83 -1.78
C ILE A 52 20.21 -8.98 -2.50
N PHE A 53 20.46 -8.56 -3.75
CA PHE A 53 19.52 -7.75 -4.53
C PHE A 53 18.37 -8.57 -5.14
N LEU A 54 18.49 -9.89 -5.25
CA LEU A 54 17.44 -10.74 -5.83
C LEU A 54 16.35 -11.16 -4.81
N SER A 55 16.55 -10.88 -3.52
CA SER A 55 15.63 -11.27 -2.45
C SER A 55 14.49 -10.26 -2.18
N SER A 56 14.50 -9.09 -2.84
CA SER A 56 13.54 -8.01 -2.58
C SER A 56 12.37 -7.94 -3.58
N CYS A 57 11.95 -9.08 -4.13
CA CYS A 57 10.75 -9.13 -4.97
C CYS A 57 9.79 -10.21 -4.44
N GLN A 58 9.32 -10.04 -3.20
CA GLN A 58 8.05 -10.64 -2.83
C GLN A 58 6.98 -9.84 -3.60
N LYS A 59 6.33 -10.48 -4.58
CA LYS A 59 5.19 -9.86 -5.27
C LYS A 59 4.16 -9.49 -4.22
N ASP A 60 3.85 -8.20 -4.13
CA ASP A 60 2.81 -7.61 -3.25
C ASP A 60 1.48 -8.38 -3.32
N GLU A 61 1.21 -9.05 -4.43
CA GLU A 61 0.02 -9.87 -4.70
C GLU A 61 -0.26 -10.95 -3.64
N ASN A 62 0.78 -11.45 -2.95
CA ASN A 62 0.63 -12.49 -1.93
C ASN A 62 0.48 -11.95 -0.50
N ASN A 63 0.41 -10.63 -0.29
CA ASN A 63 0.23 -10.07 1.03
C ASN A 63 -1.26 -10.15 1.46
N PRO A 64 -1.61 -10.97 2.47
CA PRO A 64 -3.01 -11.19 2.86
C PRO A 64 -3.66 -9.98 3.53
N PHE A 65 -2.90 -8.91 3.80
CA PHE A 65 -3.37 -7.70 4.45
C PHE A 65 -3.09 -6.43 3.63
N LEU A 66 -2.79 -6.55 2.34
CA LEU A 66 -2.58 -5.38 1.48
C LEU A 66 -3.91 -4.75 1.05
N ILE A 67 -4.00 -3.42 1.13
CA ILE A 67 -5.08 -2.62 0.55
C ILE A 67 -4.57 -1.89 -0.69
N THR A 68 -5.32 -2.02 -1.78
CA THR A 68 -5.19 -1.22 -3.02
C THR A 68 -6.59 -0.89 -3.56
N ALA A 69 -6.66 -0.07 -4.60
CA ALA A 69 -7.94 0.27 -5.26
C ALA A 69 -8.73 -0.95 -5.77
N THR A 70 -8.08 -2.10 -6.01
CA THR A 70 -8.70 -3.31 -6.60
C THR A 70 -8.52 -4.57 -5.75
N GLN A 71 -7.92 -4.46 -4.57
CA GLN A 71 -7.61 -5.60 -3.70
C GLN A 71 -7.68 -5.20 -2.23
N VAL A 72 -8.34 -6.02 -1.41
CA VAL A 72 -8.30 -5.95 0.06
C VAL A 72 -7.96 -7.32 0.61
N GLY A 73 -6.69 -7.52 0.95
CA GLY A 73 -6.15 -8.81 1.36
C GLY A 73 -6.39 -9.89 0.30
N LYS A 74 -7.19 -10.90 0.65
CA LYS A 74 -7.57 -12.00 -0.26
C LYS A 74 -8.62 -11.59 -1.31
N LEU A 75 -9.36 -10.50 -1.08
CA LEU A 75 -10.44 -10.05 -1.96
C LEU A 75 -9.90 -9.31 -3.16
N LYS A 76 -10.41 -9.63 -4.35
CA LYS A 76 -10.21 -8.86 -5.59
C LYS A 76 -11.53 -8.21 -6.01
N LYS A 77 -11.47 -7.07 -6.73
CA LYS A 77 -12.67 -6.28 -7.09
C LYS A 77 -13.78 -7.08 -7.79
N ASP A 78 -13.42 -8.11 -8.54
CA ASP A 78 -14.32 -8.95 -9.33
C ASP A 78 -14.86 -10.19 -8.59
N ILE A 79 -14.48 -10.39 -7.32
CA ILE A 79 -14.95 -11.54 -6.52
C ILE A 79 -16.46 -11.44 -6.27
N LYS A 80 -17.15 -12.57 -6.41
CA LYS A 80 -18.59 -12.68 -6.15
C LYS A 80 -18.87 -13.16 -4.73
N ILE A 81 -20.02 -12.79 -4.18
CA ILE A 81 -20.44 -13.19 -2.84
C ILE A 81 -20.46 -14.72 -2.67
N ASN A 82 -20.92 -15.47 -3.67
CA ASN A 82 -20.95 -16.93 -3.65
C ASN A 82 -19.57 -17.61 -3.71
N GLN A 83 -18.49 -16.87 -3.98
CA GLN A 83 -17.12 -17.39 -3.98
C GLN A 83 -16.41 -17.23 -2.63
N LEU A 84 -16.99 -16.45 -1.70
CA LEU A 84 -16.36 -16.14 -0.42
C LEU A 84 -16.11 -17.38 0.43
N ASP A 85 -17.02 -18.35 0.44
CA ASP A 85 -16.87 -19.58 1.23
C ASP A 85 -15.62 -20.38 0.84
N SER A 86 -15.27 -20.39 -0.45
CA SER A 86 -14.04 -21.03 -0.93
C SER A 86 -12.80 -20.20 -0.59
N LEU A 87 -12.89 -18.88 -0.71
CA LEU A 87 -11.77 -17.97 -0.45
C LEU A 87 -11.35 -17.96 1.03
N TYR A 88 -12.32 -18.09 1.92
CA TYR A 88 -12.16 -18.04 3.38
C TYR A 88 -12.36 -19.42 4.04
N HIS A 89 -12.05 -20.52 3.35
CA HIS A 89 -12.24 -21.89 3.88
C HIS A 89 -11.52 -22.18 5.21
N GLU A 90 -10.40 -21.50 5.49
CA GLU A 90 -9.66 -21.60 6.76
C GLU A 90 -10.12 -20.58 7.83
N ASP A 91 -10.98 -19.65 7.44
CA ASP A 91 -11.47 -18.53 8.24
C ASP A 91 -12.97 -18.72 8.56
N SER A 92 -13.51 -17.87 9.44
CA SER A 92 -14.94 -17.94 9.80
C SER A 92 -15.73 -16.84 9.08
N LEU A 93 -16.68 -17.25 8.24
CA LEU A 93 -17.64 -16.35 7.62
C LEU A 93 -18.98 -16.42 8.33
N VAL A 94 -19.46 -15.27 8.81
CA VAL A 94 -20.82 -15.14 9.33
C VAL A 94 -21.62 -14.32 8.32
N LYS A 95 -22.50 -15.02 7.61
CA LYS A 95 -23.55 -14.39 6.79
C LYS A 95 -24.75 -14.18 7.70
N GLU A 96 -25.21 -12.95 7.89
CA GLU A 96 -26.49 -12.75 8.57
C GLU A 96 -27.62 -13.20 7.65
N THR A 97 -28.06 -14.44 7.82
CA THR A 97 -29.31 -14.92 7.20
C THR A 97 -30.49 -14.49 8.06
N SER A 98 -31.41 -13.73 7.47
CA SER A 98 -32.69 -13.35 8.06
C SER A 98 -33.43 -14.58 8.61
N GLY A 99 -33.71 -14.60 9.91
CA GLY A 99 -34.85 -15.36 10.40
C GLY A 99 -36.16 -14.68 9.95
N PRO A 100 -37.29 -15.41 9.86
CA PRO A 100 -38.58 -14.88 9.37
C PRO A 100 -39.16 -13.73 10.22
N MET A 101 -38.52 -13.35 11.33
CA MET A 101 -38.96 -12.32 12.27
C MET A 101 -38.02 -11.11 12.37
N GLN A 102 -36.94 -11.06 11.60
CA GLN A 102 -35.94 -9.98 11.65
C GLN A 102 -36.17 -8.96 10.55
N LEU A 103 -36.86 -7.87 10.91
CA LEU A 103 -37.16 -6.69 10.07
C LEU A 103 -35.92 -5.88 9.62
N ARG A 104 -34.70 -6.39 9.85
CA ARG A 104 -33.42 -5.70 9.61
C ARG A 104 -32.30 -6.67 9.19
N ALA A 105 -32.61 -7.69 8.40
CA ALA A 105 -31.55 -8.50 7.82
C ALA A 105 -30.76 -7.65 6.83
N THR A 106 -29.51 -7.36 7.16
CA THR A 106 -28.55 -6.78 6.23
C THR A 106 -27.91 -7.93 5.45
N ASN A 107 -27.67 -7.78 4.15
CA ASN A 107 -26.95 -8.79 3.35
C ASN A 107 -25.43 -8.74 3.58
N GLU A 108 -25.01 -8.21 4.73
CA GLU A 108 -23.62 -8.08 5.10
C GLU A 108 -22.99 -9.45 5.37
N VAL A 109 -21.75 -9.61 4.90
CA VAL A 109 -20.91 -10.77 5.23
C VAL A 109 -19.82 -10.29 6.18
N LYS A 110 -19.81 -10.84 7.41
CA LYS A 110 -18.79 -10.55 8.40
C LYS A 110 -17.70 -11.61 8.31
N VAL A 111 -16.45 -11.16 8.19
CA VAL A 111 -15.28 -12.01 8.06
C VAL A 111 -14.50 -11.98 9.36
N PHE A 112 -14.24 -13.15 9.94
CA PHE A 112 -13.45 -13.32 11.16
C PHE A 112 -12.26 -14.24 10.88
N GLU A 113 -11.15 -13.99 11.57
CA GLU A 113 -10.07 -14.98 11.59
C GLU A 113 -10.47 -16.20 12.42
N LYS A 114 -9.69 -17.28 12.31
CA LYS A 114 -9.89 -18.53 13.07
C LYS A 114 -9.95 -18.33 14.60
N GLY A 115 -9.34 -17.27 15.12
CA GLY A 115 -9.39 -16.89 16.54
C GLY A 115 -10.70 -16.19 16.97
N GLY A 116 -11.55 -15.79 16.02
CA GLY A 116 -12.78 -15.06 16.26
C GLY A 116 -12.64 -13.53 16.19
N ASP A 117 -11.44 -13.01 15.94
CA ASP A 117 -11.24 -11.57 15.79
C ASP A 117 -11.84 -11.06 14.46
N PRO A 118 -12.55 -9.92 14.46
CA PRO A 118 -13.23 -9.41 13.28
C PRO A 118 -12.23 -8.75 12.31
N LEU A 119 -12.26 -9.18 11.05
CA LEU A 119 -11.37 -8.69 9.99
C LEU A 119 -12.04 -7.61 9.14
N LEU A 120 -13.18 -7.97 8.52
CA LEU A 120 -13.86 -7.17 7.51
C LEU A 120 -15.39 -7.31 7.64
N ILE A 121 -16.12 -6.29 7.20
CA ILE A 121 -17.56 -6.39 6.87
C ILE A 121 -17.70 -6.08 5.38
N LEU A 122 -18.39 -6.96 4.66
CA LEU A 122 -18.55 -6.89 3.21
C LEU A 122 -20.02 -6.65 2.88
N GLU A 123 -20.27 -5.63 2.06
CA GLU A 123 -21.60 -5.31 1.55
C GLU A 123 -21.64 -5.61 0.05
N PRO A 124 -22.63 -6.39 -0.44
CA PRO A 124 -22.77 -6.65 -1.86
C PRO A 124 -23.14 -5.37 -2.63
N ALA A 125 -22.64 -5.22 -3.85
CA ALA A 125 -23.05 -4.14 -4.74
C ALA A 125 -24.56 -4.20 -5.06
N GLN A 126 -25.11 -5.42 -5.17
CA GLN A 126 -26.53 -5.68 -5.28
C GLN A 126 -26.99 -6.60 -4.14
N GLU A 127 -27.82 -6.07 -3.27
CA GLU A 127 -28.43 -6.81 -2.17
C GLU A 127 -29.24 -8.03 -2.66
N PHE A 128 -29.24 -9.10 -1.86
CA PHE A 128 -29.94 -10.37 -2.14
C PHE A 128 -29.51 -11.09 -3.44
N ASP A 129 -28.38 -10.69 -4.06
CA ASP A 129 -27.80 -11.38 -5.22
C ASP A 129 -26.45 -12.00 -4.88
N SER A 130 -26.43 -13.33 -4.76
CA SER A 130 -25.20 -14.09 -4.47
C SER A 130 -24.14 -14.04 -5.59
N THR A 131 -24.53 -13.64 -6.80
CA THR A 131 -23.63 -13.45 -7.95
C THR A 131 -23.10 -12.02 -8.06
N SER A 132 -23.60 -11.11 -7.22
CA SER A 132 -23.08 -9.74 -7.09
C SER A 132 -21.61 -9.75 -6.69
N THR A 133 -20.89 -8.73 -7.13
CA THR A 133 -19.59 -8.34 -6.57
C THR A 133 -19.78 -7.63 -5.22
N ILE A 134 -18.67 -7.38 -4.54
CA ILE A 134 -18.64 -6.56 -3.32
C ILE A 134 -18.65 -5.08 -3.73
N GLY A 135 -19.55 -4.30 -3.14
CA GLY A 135 -19.64 -2.86 -3.33
C GLY A 135 -18.90 -2.07 -2.26
N TYR A 136 -19.02 -2.47 -0.99
CA TYR A 136 -18.33 -1.81 0.12
C TYR A 136 -17.63 -2.81 1.03
N ILE A 137 -16.49 -2.38 1.55
CA ILE A 137 -15.69 -3.14 2.51
C ILE A 137 -15.35 -2.23 3.67
N ARG A 138 -15.82 -2.59 4.87
CA ARG A 138 -15.36 -1.98 6.10
C ARG A 138 -14.17 -2.75 6.65
N VAL A 139 -13.05 -2.07 6.77
CA VAL A 139 -11.84 -2.62 7.40
C VAL A 139 -11.96 -2.46 8.91
N LEU A 140 -11.77 -3.56 9.64
CA LEU A 140 -11.81 -3.57 11.12
C LEU A 140 -10.41 -3.81 11.71
N ASP A 141 -9.64 -4.69 11.10
CA ASP A 141 -8.33 -5.11 11.63
C ASP A 141 -7.18 -4.21 11.11
N PRO A 142 -6.32 -3.68 11.99
CA PRO A 142 -5.23 -2.76 11.63
C PRO A 142 -4.07 -3.41 10.86
N ARG A 143 -4.01 -4.75 10.77
CA ARG A 143 -3.03 -5.43 9.91
C ARG A 143 -3.27 -5.08 8.44
N PHE A 144 -4.53 -4.85 8.05
CA PHE A 144 -4.88 -4.39 6.72
C PHE A 144 -4.38 -2.96 6.51
N LYS A 145 -3.47 -2.80 5.55
CA LYS A 145 -2.84 -1.52 5.27
C LYS A 145 -2.53 -1.29 3.81
N THR A 146 -2.56 -0.03 3.41
CA THR A 146 -2.11 0.38 2.08
C THR A 146 -0.59 0.27 1.95
N LYS A 147 -0.06 0.47 0.73
CA LYS A 147 1.39 0.55 0.51
C LYS A 147 2.07 1.68 1.33
N ALA A 148 1.36 2.79 1.55
CA ALA A 148 1.85 3.87 2.40
C ALA A 148 1.63 3.62 3.91
N GLY A 149 1.00 2.51 4.29
CA GLY A 149 0.82 2.09 5.68
C GLY A 149 -0.47 2.55 6.35
N LEU A 150 -1.37 3.23 5.63
CA LEU A 150 -2.67 3.67 6.16
C LEU A 150 -3.52 2.45 6.58
N ASN A 151 -3.98 2.45 7.82
CA ASN A 151 -4.79 1.38 8.41
C ASN A 151 -5.79 1.95 9.43
N THR A 152 -6.57 1.09 10.11
CA THR A 152 -7.61 1.53 11.06
C THR A 152 -7.10 2.23 12.32
N ALA A 153 -5.82 2.04 12.69
CA ALA A 153 -5.18 2.70 13.82
C ALA A 153 -4.49 4.03 13.47
N SER A 154 -4.45 4.39 12.18
CA SER A 154 -3.89 5.65 11.69
C SER A 154 -4.66 6.88 12.17
N THR A 155 -4.06 8.06 11.99
CA THR A 155 -4.67 9.36 12.28
C THR A 155 -4.86 10.20 11.04
N PHE A 156 -5.54 11.33 11.19
CA PHE A 156 -5.72 12.26 10.08
C PHE A 156 -4.39 12.78 9.50
N LYS A 157 -3.36 12.92 10.34
CA LYS A 157 -2.00 13.24 9.91
C LYS A 157 -1.47 12.26 8.86
N ASP A 158 -1.63 10.96 9.10
CA ASP A 158 -1.18 9.92 8.17
C ASP A 158 -1.86 10.05 6.79
N ILE A 159 -3.09 10.59 6.74
CA ILE A 159 -3.79 10.87 5.49
C ILE A 159 -3.12 12.04 4.77
N VAL A 160 -3.00 13.20 5.43
CA VAL A 160 -2.50 14.42 4.77
C VAL A 160 -1.03 14.33 4.34
N GLU A 161 -0.23 13.48 4.99
CA GLU A 161 1.17 13.26 4.63
C GLU A 161 1.34 12.30 3.43
N ASN A 162 0.37 11.43 3.16
CA ASN A 162 0.53 10.34 2.19
C ASN A 162 -0.48 10.35 1.05
N TYR A 163 -1.57 11.11 1.15
CA TYR A 163 -2.71 11.04 0.23
C TYR A 163 -3.23 12.41 -0.20
N GLN A 164 -3.72 12.49 -1.43
CA GLN A 164 -4.54 13.62 -1.87
C GLN A 164 -6.00 13.42 -1.45
N ILE A 165 -6.51 14.32 -0.60
CA ILE A 165 -7.93 14.34 -0.23
C ILE A 165 -8.75 14.86 -1.41
N SER A 166 -9.68 14.05 -1.92
CA SER A 166 -10.56 14.45 -3.03
C SER A 166 -11.66 15.40 -2.54
N ARG A 167 -12.30 15.06 -1.42
CA ARG A 167 -13.28 15.90 -0.74
C ARG A 167 -13.47 15.49 0.72
N ILE A 168 -14.11 16.40 1.46
CA ILE A 168 -14.56 16.17 2.83
C ILE A 168 -16.04 16.51 2.87
N GLU A 169 -16.86 15.53 3.25
CA GLU A 169 -18.30 15.71 3.43
C GLU A 169 -18.62 15.92 4.91
N ASN A 170 -19.48 16.89 5.17
CA ASN A 170 -19.97 17.19 6.50
C ASN A 170 -21.31 16.47 6.71
N THR A 171 -21.39 15.62 7.73
CA THR A 171 -22.63 14.92 8.11
C THR A 171 -23.03 15.27 9.54
N ILE A 172 -24.22 14.86 9.94
CA ILE A 172 -24.77 15.10 11.29
C ILE A 172 -23.80 14.69 12.40
N SER A 173 -23.08 13.57 12.24
CA SER A 173 -22.25 13.03 13.32
C SER A 173 -20.78 12.83 12.94
N SER A 174 -20.38 13.13 11.70
CA SER A 174 -19.03 12.83 11.23
C SER A 174 -18.58 13.76 10.10
N ALA A 175 -17.26 13.86 9.92
CA ALA A 175 -16.65 14.27 8.68
C ALA A 175 -16.23 13.02 7.89
N VAL A 176 -16.58 12.94 6.61
CA VAL A 176 -16.20 11.82 5.74
C VAL A 176 -15.15 12.31 4.74
N VAL A 177 -13.94 11.78 4.85
CA VAL A 177 -12.76 12.17 4.06
C VAL A 177 -12.57 11.14 2.95
N PHE A 178 -12.63 11.57 1.70
CA PHE A 178 -12.52 10.68 0.54
C PHE A 178 -11.13 10.71 -0.08
N LEU A 179 -10.65 9.52 -0.45
CA LEU A 179 -9.33 9.23 -1.02
C LEU A 179 -9.53 8.41 -2.31
N ASP A 180 -9.81 9.11 -3.42
CA ASP A 180 -10.23 8.47 -4.67
C ASP A 180 -9.12 7.61 -5.30
N GLU A 181 -7.84 7.93 -5.05
CA GLU A 181 -6.70 7.16 -5.58
C GLU A 181 -6.65 5.70 -5.13
N ILE A 182 -7.29 5.38 -3.99
CA ILE A 182 -7.36 4.03 -3.43
C ILE A 182 -8.80 3.55 -3.28
N ASN A 183 -9.78 4.26 -3.85
CA ASN A 183 -11.21 4.03 -3.67
C ASN A 183 -11.60 3.87 -2.19
N ALA A 184 -11.15 4.78 -1.34
CA ALA A 184 -11.42 4.73 0.09
C ALA A 184 -12.11 5.98 0.61
N TYR A 185 -12.78 5.83 1.75
CA TYR A 185 -13.14 6.96 2.59
C TYR A 185 -12.99 6.64 4.07
N ILE A 186 -12.64 7.67 4.83
CA ILE A 186 -12.42 7.63 6.26
C ILE A 186 -13.49 8.45 6.94
N THR A 187 -14.19 7.85 7.90
CA THR A 187 -15.16 8.57 8.72
C THR A 187 -14.47 9.01 10.01
N ILE A 188 -14.50 10.29 10.31
CA ILE A 188 -14.01 10.88 11.56
C ILE A 188 -15.20 11.40 12.34
N ASP A 189 -15.35 10.98 13.59
CA ASP A 189 -16.47 11.40 14.43
C ASP A 189 -16.37 12.90 14.74
N LYS A 190 -17.51 13.61 14.76
CA LYS A 190 -17.55 15.05 15.08
C LYS A 190 -16.90 15.36 16.43
N LYS A 191 -16.89 14.42 17.39
CA LYS A 191 -16.22 14.59 18.69
C LYS A 191 -14.70 14.84 18.55
N GLU A 192 -14.08 14.34 17.49
CA GLU A 192 -12.64 14.54 17.20
C GLU A 192 -12.36 15.94 16.63
N LEU A 193 -13.40 16.68 16.22
CA LEU A 193 -13.27 18.01 15.62
C LEU A 193 -13.39 19.13 16.66
N PRO A 194 -12.90 20.35 16.34
CA PRO A 194 -13.11 21.54 17.16
C PRO A 194 -14.60 21.78 17.45
N SER A 195 -14.89 22.33 18.64
CA SER A 195 -16.26 22.56 19.12
C SER A 195 -17.14 23.32 18.14
N SER A 196 -16.57 24.29 17.40
CA SER A 196 -17.26 25.08 16.38
C SER A 196 -17.83 24.25 15.24
N LEU A 197 -17.28 23.06 14.96
CA LEU A 197 -17.72 22.18 13.89
C LEU A 197 -18.62 21.04 14.39
N ARG A 198 -18.76 20.83 15.71
CA ARG A 198 -19.44 19.64 16.28
C ARG A 198 -20.94 19.59 16.02
N TYR A 199 -21.58 20.74 15.91
CA TYR A 199 -23.04 20.88 15.79
C TYR A 199 -23.48 21.50 14.46
N ASP A 200 -22.52 21.75 13.56
CA ASP A 200 -22.75 22.38 12.26
C ASP A 200 -22.62 21.33 11.15
N THR A 201 -23.68 21.19 10.35
CA THR A 201 -23.76 20.30 9.19
C THR A 201 -23.66 21.02 7.85
N ASP A 202 -23.83 22.34 7.85
CA ASP A 202 -23.99 23.12 6.62
C ASP A 202 -22.65 23.65 6.13
N THR A 203 -21.75 24.01 7.07
CA THR A 203 -20.45 24.54 6.69
C THR A 203 -19.55 23.45 6.13
N LYS A 204 -18.89 23.77 5.02
CA LYS A 204 -17.83 22.93 4.45
C LYS A 204 -16.64 22.85 5.39
N ILE A 205 -16.27 21.64 5.81
CA ILE A 205 -15.08 21.36 6.61
C ILE A 205 -13.85 21.40 5.70
N ARG A 206 -12.81 22.13 6.12
CA ARG A 206 -11.49 22.13 5.46
C ARG A 206 -10.55 21.16 6.16
N SER A 207 -9.64 20.56 5.41
CA SER A 207 -8.61 19.65 5.95
C SER A 207 -7.82 20.30 7.10
N SER A 208 -7.46 21.58 6.98
CA SER A 208 -6.73 22.32 8.03
C SER A 208 -7.50 22.53 9.35
N GLN A 209 -8.79 22.17 9.40
CA GLN A 209 -9.62 22.27 10.61
C GLN A 209 -9.78 20.93 11.32
N ILE A 210 -9.33 19.82 10.70
CA ILE A 210 -9.34 18.49 11.31
C ILE A 210 -8.01 18.32 12.05
N PRO A 211 -8.00 18.02 13.36
CA PRO A 211 -6.78 17.80 14.11
C PRO A 211 -5.96 16.63 13.56
N ASP A 212 -4.64 16.77 13.55
CA ASP A 212 -3.69 15.75 13.08
C ASP A 212 -3.84 14.40 13.81
N ASP A 213 -4.17 14.43 15.09
CA ASP A 213 -4.33 13.26 15.96
C ASP A 213 -5.73 12.64 15.92
N ALA A 214 -6.68 13.25 15.18
CA ALA A 214 -8.04 12.77 15.04
C ALA A 214 -8.07 11.31 14.57
N LYS A 215 -8.82 10.48 15.30
CA LYS A 215 -8.88 9.03 15.06
C LYS A 215 -9.98 8.65 14.08
N PHE A 216 -9.76 7.54 13.40
CA PHE A 216 -10.74 7.00 12.46
C PHE A 216 -11.86 6.32 13.24
N LYS A 217 -13.10 6.66 12.89
CA LYS A 217 -14.28 5.90 13.29
C LYS A 217 -14.43 4.68 12.38
N TYR A 218 -14.39 4.90 11.07
CA TYR A 218 -14.49 3.85 10.05
C TYR A 218 -13.44 4.05 8.96
N PHE A 219 -12.90 2.94 8.46
CA PHE A 219 -12.10 2.88 7.23
C PHE A 219 -12.86 2.02 6.23
N MET A 220 -13.35 2.66 5.17
CA MET A 220 -14.17 2.02 4.15
C MET A 220 -13.43 2.03 2.81
N ILE A 221 -13.53 0.92 2.09
CA ILE A 221 -13.19 0.80 0.67
C ILE A 221 -14.49 0.65 -0.09
N TYR A 222 -14.59 1.26 -1.26
CA TYR A 222 -15.73 1.14 -2.15
C TYR A 222 -15.28 0.67 -3.53
N TRP A 223 -16.09 -0.17 -4.16
CA TRP A 223 -15.85 -0.74 -5.47
C TRP A 223 -17.11 -0.52 -6.32
N ASP A 224 -17.01 0.35 -7.32
CA ASP A 224 -18.07 0.57 -8.32
C ASP A 224 -18.48 -0.72 -9.04
#